data_AF-A0A8A4UXS2-F1
#
_entry.id   AF-A0A8A4UXS2-F1
#
_cell.length_a   1.000
_cell.length_b   1.000
_cell.length_c   1.000
_cell.angle_alpha   90.00
_cell.angle_beta   90.00
_cell.angle_gamma   90.00
#
_symmetry.space_group_name_H-M   'P 1'
#
loop_
_entity.id
_entity.type
_entity.pdbx_description
1 polymer ?
#
loop_
_entity_poly.entity_id
_entity_poly.type
_entity_poly.pdbx_seq_one_letter_code
_entity_poly.pdbx_strand_id
1 'polypeptide(L)'
;MSKYKRRYTNAEKRKKLAIFNSVYYEGDPNNWKVSRLPNWMSFYGYELDKELHGKSPKYFRQFKQGTVVMIDYGVPVGNELGGRHFGVVISNNDTKFKQKIMVVPLSSHYHRGYVNLGYDLMKGISSLILDRIDELIATLEAIRNRLIQFEKKSSNRSFDFSSEEFDFLKSHNIDTSLVHDGNVTIHFEKRNPIFEKLIKNIKAIDTWENYPNIFEFVSYFDTIFSLQKEAFEKLEFKENTVAQLEELSKKLNKYNKQSFAVITDIKTVSKLKVVKLNHFTISGNTYISDEALTKIKYELIKTIE
;
A
#
# COMPACT_ATOMS: atom_id res chain seq x y z
N MET A 1 -6.36 8.27 41.06
CA MET A 1 -7.54 7.90 40.23
C MET A 1 -8.76 7.87 41.13
N SER A 2 -9.81 8.66 40.84
CA SER A 2 -11.04 8.61 41.65
C SER A 2 -11.68 7.22 41.51
N LYS A 3 -11.97 6.56 42.64
CA LYS A 3 -12.65 5.26 42.64
C LYS A 3 -14.13 5.49 42.34
N TYR A 4 -14.48 5.56 41.05
CA TYR A 4 -15.88 5.49 40.62
C TYR A 4 -16.41 4.07 40.90
N LYS A 5 -17.02 3.88 42.07
CA LYS A 5 -17.60 2.58 42.50
C LYS A 5 -19.04 2.36 42.02
N ARG A 6 -19.72 3.39 41.47
CA ARG A 6 -21.12 3.28 41.03
C ARG A 6 -21.22 2.41 39.77
N ARG A 7 -22.05 1.37 39.84
CA ARG A 7 -22.49 0.59 38.68
C ARG A 7 -23.89 1.06 38.27
N TYR A 8 -24.09 1.33 36.98
CA TYR A 8 -25.39 1.73 36.45
C TYR A 8 -26.24 0.51 36.11
N THR A 9 -27.53 0.57 36.40
CA THR A 9 -28.52 -0.42 35.93
C THR A 9 -28.71 -0.33 34.41
N ASN A 10 -29.27 -1.37 33.80
CA ASN A 10 -29.56 -1.35 32.36
C ASN A 10 -30.55 -0.23 31.98
N ALA A 11 -31.52 0.10 32.85
CA ALA A 11 -32.45 1.19 32.64
C ALA A 11 -31.74 2.56 32.66
N GLU A 12 -30.84 2.79 33.62
CA GLU A 12 -30.03 4.01 33.69
C GLU A 12 -29.11 4.16 32.47
N LYS A 13 -28.49 3.06 32.02
CA LYS A 13 -27.67 3.04 30.80
C LYS A 13 -28.49 3.44 29.57
N ARG A 14 -29.68 2.85 29.38
CA ARG A 14 -30.59 3.19 28.28
C ARG A 14 -31.00 4.66 28.32
N LYS A 15 -31.37 5.18 29.50
CA LYS A 15 -31.74 6.60 29.67
C LYS A 15 -30.58 7.54 29.31
N LYS A 16 -29.35 7.20 29.70
CA LYS A 16 -28.15 7.99 29.35
C LYS A 16 -27.84 7.96 27.86
N LEU A 17 -28.11 6.84 27.20
CA LEU A 17 -27.89 6.70 25.76
C LEU A 17 -29.02 7.31 24.91
N ALA A 18 -30.19 7.61 25.49
CA ALA A 18 -31.36 8.09 24.76
C ALA A 18 -31.09 9.35 23.93
N ILE A 19 -30.40 10.35 24.49
CA ILE A 19 -30.04 11.58 23.77
C ILE A 19 -29.13 11.26 22.59
N PHE A 20 -28.12 10.42 22.82
CA PHE A 20 -27.20 9.99 21.77
C PHE A 20 -27.93 9.24 20.66
N ASN A 21 -28.84 8.33 21.02
CA ASN A 21 -29.62 7.55 20.06
C ASN A 21 -30.51 8.44 19.19
N SER A 22 -31.17 9.45 19.76
CA SER A 22 -31.96 10.41 18.96
C SER A 22 -31.06 11.13 17.96
N VAL A 23 -29.90 11.66 18.37
CA VAL A 23 -28.95 12.28 17.43
C VAL A 23 -28.44 11.30 16.37
N TYR A 24 -28.19 10.05 16.75
CA TYR A 24 -27.64 9.02 15.88
C TYR A 24 -28.62 8.53 14.81
N TYR A 25 -29.89 8.33 15.17
CA TYR A 25 -30.90 7.76 14.27
C TYR A 25 -31.80 8.81 13.60
N GLU A 26 -32.03 9.96 14.25
CA GLU A 26 -33.02 10.96 13.82
C GLU A 26 -32.36 12.30 13.46
N GLY A 27 -31.04 12.45 13.66
CA GLY A 27 -30.32 13.67 13.32
C GLY A 27 -30.32 13.96 11.81
N ASP A 28 -30.15 15.24 11.45
CA ASP A 28 -30.08 15.66 10.05
C ASP A 28 -28.89 14.99 9.32
N PRO A 29 -29.13 14.16 8.29
CA PRO A 29 -28.07 13.45 7.57
C PRO A 29 -27.18 14.40 6.75
N ASN A 30 -27.59 15.63 6.48
CA ASN A 30 -26.74 16.62 5.81
C ASN A 30 -25.71 17.24 6.76
N ASN A 31 -25.93 17.17 8.07
CA ASN A 31 -24.96 17.61 9.05
C ASN A 31 -23.74 16.67 9.03
N TRP A 32 -22.55 17.24 8.82
CA TRP A 32 -21.32 16.46 8.67
C TRP A 32 -20.97 15.60 9.91
N LYS A 33 -21.36 16.05 11.11
CA LYS A 33 -21.12 15.28 12.35
C LYS A 33 -22.04 14.07 12.39
N VAL A 34 -23.32 14.26 12.08
CA VAL A 34 -24.33 13.19 12.05
C VAL A 34 -23.98 12.17 10.97
N SER A 35 -23.67 12.62 9.75
CA SER A 35 -23.34 11.70 8.63
C SER A 35 -22.09 10.85 8.85
N ARG A 36 -21.14 11.33 9.66
CA ARG A 36 -19.91 10.57 10.01
C ARG A 36 -20.02 9.80 11.32
N LEU A 37 -21.05 10.06 12.12
CA LEU A 37 -21.23 9.44 13.43
C LEU A 37 -21.33 7.90 13.36
N PRO A 38 -22.02 7.28 12.38
CA PRO A 38 -22.03 5.82 12.21
C PRO A 38 -20.64 5.21 12.08
N ASN A 39 -19.79 5.80 11.23
CA ASN A 39 -18.42 5.32 11.04
C ASN A 39 -17.59 5.45 12.32
N TRP A 40 -17.75 6.57 13.03
CA TRP A 40 -17.03 6.81 14.27
C TRP A 40 -17.46 5.86 15.39
N MET A 41 -18.75 5.61 15.54
CA MET A 41 -19.27 4.67 16.53
C MET A 41 -18.91 3.22 16.22
N SER A 42 -18.93 2.85 14.94
CA SER A 42 -18.48 1.52 14.49
C SER A 42 -17.01 1.31 14.86
N PHE A 43 -16.12 2.25 14.53
CA PHE A 43 -14.71 2.21 14.90
C PHE A 43 -14.52 2.15 16.43
N TYR A 44 -15.18 3.04 17.17
CA TYR A 44 -15.04 3.10 18.62
C TYR A 44 -15.50 1.81 19.30
N GLY A 45 -16.67 1.29 18.92
CA GLY A 45 -17.20 0.03 19.46
C GLY A 45 -16.31 -1.17 19.13
N TYR A 46 -15.82 -1.24 17.90
CA TYR A 46 -14.92 -2.32 17.46
C TYR A 46 -13.58 -2.33 18.20
N GLU A 47 -12.93 -1.18 18.34
CA GLU A 47 -11.65 -1.10 19.05
C GLU A 47 -11.83 -1.30 20.57
N LEU A 48 -12.93 -0.82 21.15
CA LEU A 48 -13.26 -1.07 22.56
C LEU A 48 -13.54 -2.56 22.82
N ASP A 49 -14.28 -3.22 21.93
CA ASP A 49 -14.53 -4.67 22.02
C ASP A 49 -13.23 -5.47 22.00
N LYS A 50 -12.30 -5.13 21.09
CA LYS A 50 -10.97 -5.74 21.05
C LYS A 50 -10.21 -5.55 22.35
N GLU A 51 -10.22 -4.33 22.90
CA GLU A 51 -9.53 -4.01 24.15
C GLU A 51 -10.07 -4.87 25.30
N LEU A 52 -11.39 -4.96 25.44
CA LEU A 52 -12.04 -5.74 26.49
C LEU A 52 -11.77 -7.25 26.38
N HIS A 53 -11.58 -7.77 25.17
CA HIS A 53 -11.26 -9.17 24.92
C HIS A 53 -9.76 -9.46 24.81
N GLY A 54 -8.88 -8.49 25.11
CA GLY A 54 -7.43 -8.68 25.04
C GLY A 54 -6.88 -8.92 23.63
N LYS A 55 -7.63 -8.50 22.60
CA LYS A 55 -7.30 -8.65 21.17
C LYS A 55 -6.66 -7.40 20.57
N SER A 56 -6.30 -6.41 21.40
CA SER A 56 -5.57 -5.23 20.94
C SER A 56 -4.18 -5.61 20.39
N PRO A 57 -3.67 -4.90 19.38
CA PRO A 57 -2.33 -5.14 18.87
C PRO A 57 -1.27 -5.01 19.97
N LYS A 58 -0.33 -5.96 20.02
CA LYS A 58 0.82 -5.90 20.94
C LYS A 58 1.89 -4.90 20.49
N TYR A 59 1.99 -4.70 19.17
CA TYR A 59 2.97 -3.83 18.54
C TYR A 59 2.28 -2.83 17.61
N PHE A 60 2.77 -1.61 17.65
CA PHE A 60 2.28 -0.49 16.86
C PHE A 60 3.38 0.04 15.94
N ARG A 61 2.98 0.67 14.85
CA ARG A 61 3.91 1.39 13.98
C ARG A 61 4.65 2.46 14.78
N GLN A 62 5.96 2.56 14.56
CA GLN A 62 6.80 3.61 15.13
C GLN A 62 6.79 4.82 14.21
N PHE A 63 6.64 6.00 14.79
CA PHE A 63 6.69 7.27 14.06
C PHE A 63 7.84 8.12 14.58
N LYS A 64 8.70 8.58 13.68
CA LYS A 64 9.72 9.57 14.00
C LYS A 64 9.07 10.95 14.15
N GLN A 65 9.75 11.86 14.83
CA GLN A 65 9.30 13.24 14.90
C GLN A 65 9.33 13.88 13.51
N GLY A 66 8.37 14.77 13.22
CA GLY A 66 8.21 15.38 11.89
C GLY A 66 7.49 14.50 10.87
N THR A 67 7.21 13.24 11.19
CA THR A 67 6.42 12.36 10.32
C THR A 67 5.00 12.92 10.12
N VAL A 68 4.55 12.93 8.87
CA VAL A 68 3.17 13.24 8.48
C VAL A 68 2.33 11.97 8.58
N VAL A 69 1.19 12.06 9.25
CA VAL A 69 0.21 10.99 9.39
C VAL A 69 -1.20 11.48 9.07
N MET A 70 -1.98 10.66 8.37
CA MET A 70 -3.43 10.88 8.26
C MET A 70 -4.10 10.30 9.50
N ILE A 71 -4.86 11.11 10.24
CA ILE A 71 -5.54 10.71 11.47
C ILE A 71 -7.04 10.91 11.31
N ASP A 72 -7.82 9.93 11.77
CA ASP A 72 -9.24 10.09 12.01
C ASP A 72 -9.48 10.65 13.41
N TYR A 73 -9.74 11.95 13.51
CA TYR A 73 -10.06 12.60 14.77
C TYR A 73 -11.50 12.31 15.23
N GLY A 74 -12.30 11.61 14.42
CA GLY A 74 -13.66 11.21 14.77
C GLY A 74 -14.65 12.37 14.69
N VAL A 75 -15.80 12.21 15.35
CA VAL A 75 -16.80 13.28 15.49
C VAL A 75 -16.56 13.99 16.83
N PRO A 76 -16.04 15.23 16.82
CA PRO A 76 -15.64 15.90 18.04
C PRO A 76 -16.76 16.77 18.62
N VAL A 77 -16.57 17.22 19.86
CA VAL A 77 -17.46 18.16 20.54
C VAL A 77 -17.01 19.59 20.24
N GLY A 78 -17.96 20.51 20.10
CA GLY A 78 -17.65 21.93 19.83
C GLY A 78 -16.86 22.14 18.53
N ASN A 79 -15.86 23.01 18.61
CA ASN A 79 -15.04 23.48 17.49
C ASN A 79 -13.68 22.75 17.36
N GLU A 80 -13.47 21.68 18.12
CA GLU A 80 -12.29 20.82 17.94
C GLU A 80 -12.21 20.30 16.50
N LEU A 81 -10.99 20.17 15.98
CA LEU A 81 -10.74 19.60 14.66
C LEU A 81 -11.14 18.12 14.62
N GLY A 82 -12.03 17.80 13.68
CA GLY A 82 -12.70 16.51 13.55
C GLY A 82 -12.63 15.91 12.16
N GLY A 83 -12.95 14.62 12.05
CA GLY A 83 -12.83 13.87 10.80
C GLY A 83 -11.38 13.55 10.44
N ARG A 84 -11.16 13.21 9.18
CA ARG A 84 -9.84 12.80 8.67
C ARG A 84 -9.02 14.00 8.25
N HIS A 85 -7.89 14.21 8.93
CA HIS A 85 -6.96 15.28 8.63
C HIS A 85 -5.52 14.80 8.76
N PHE A 86 -4.62 15.41 8.00
CA PHE A 86 -3.19 15.24 8.21
C PHE A 86 -2.79 15.81 9.58
N GLY A 87 -1.73 15.27 10.14
CA GLY A 87 -1.10 15.77 11.35
C GLY A 87 0.40 15.47 11.33
N VAL A 88 1.16 16.30 12.04
CA VAL A 88 2.60 16.14 12.20
C VAL A 88 2.88 15.54 13.55
N VAL A 89 3.62 14.43 13.60
CA VAL A 89 4.07 13.81 14.84
C VAL A 89 5.11 14.68 15.51
N ILE A 90 4.83 15.12 16.72
CA ILE A 90 5.75 15.95 17.52
C ILE A 90 6.31 15.21 18.73
N SER A 91 5.72 14.10 19.14
CA SER A 91 6.30 13.26 20.19
C SER A 91 7.68 12.72 19.79
N ASN A 92 8.64 12.79 20.70
CA ASN A 92 9.95 12.15 20.55
C ASN A 92 9.93 10.70 21.08
N ASN A 93 10.96 9.93 20.73
CA ASN A 93 11.24 8.60 21.28
C ASN A 93 10.04 7.65 21.21
N ASP A 94 9.28 7.69 20.12
CA ASP A 94 8.20 6.74 19.91
C ASP A 94 8.75 5.31 19.83
N THR A 95 8.00 4.31 20.28
CA THR A 95 8.41 2.90 20.23
C THR A 95 7.28 2.02 19.72
N LYS A 96 7.59 0.80 19.31
CA LYS A 96 6.58 -0.19 18.91
C LYS A 96 5.60 -0.57 20.02
N PHE A 97 5.91 -0.26 21.28
CA PHE A 97 5.05 -0.57 22.43
C PHE A 97 4.17 0.61 22.85
N LYS A 98 4.55 1.85 22.47
CA LYS A 98 3.74 3.03 22.72
C LYS A 98 2.50 2.98 21.83
N GLN A 99 1.33 3.05 22.44
CA GLN A 99 0.03 2.96 21.76
C GLN A 99 -0.49 4.31 21.27
N LYS A 100 0.16 5.41 21.67
CA LYS A 100 -0.27 6.77 21.40
C LYS A 100 0.89 7.66 20.99
N ILE A 101 0.60 8.68 20.21
CA ILE A 101 1.55 9.70 19.73
C ILE A 101 0.96 11.09 19.96
N MET A 102 1.84 12.08 20.11
CA MET A 102 1.43 13.48 20.15
C MET A 102 1.57 14.09 18.75
N VAL A 103 0.53 14.78 18.32
CA VAL A 103 0.38 15.28 16.94
C VAL A 103 -0.22 16.67 16.94
N VAL A 104 0.26 17.48 15.99
CA VAL A 104 -0.32 18.77 15.64
C VAL A 104 -1.12 18.57 14.35
N PRO A 105 -2.44 18.75 14.36
CA PRO A 105 -3.24 18.65 13.14
C PRO A 105 -2.86 19.69 12.10
N LEU A 106 -3.11 19.39 10.83
CA LEU A 106 -2.92 20.28 9.70
C LEU A 106 -4.26 20.67 9.07
N SER A 107 -4.34 21.93 8.64
CA SER A 107 -5.44 22.52 7.91
C SER A 107 -4.96 23.08 6.57
N SER A 108 -5.80 23.00 5.54
CA SER A 108 -5.60 23.72 4.27
C SER A 108 -6.21 25.12 4.26
N HIS A 109 -6.85 25.51 5.36
CA HIS A 109 -7.46 26.82 5.57
C HIS A 109 -6.71 27.58 6.67
N TYR A 110 -6.38 28.83 6.37
CA TYR A 110 -5.77 29.74 7.32
C TYR A 110 -6.78 30.22 8.36
N HIS A 111 -6.36 30.24 9.62
CA HIS A 111 -7.02 30.94 10.71
C HIS A 111 -5.98 31.67 11.56
N ARG A 112 -6.40 32.72 12.27
CA ARG A 112 -5.54 33.46 13.19
C ARG A 112 -4.99 32.49 14.26
N GLY A 113 -3.67 32.53 14.45
CA GLY A 113 -2.97 31.65 15.39
C GLY A 113 -2.52 30.32 14.79
N TYR A 114 -2.81 30.04 13.52
CA TYR A 114 -2.25 28.87 12.84
C TYR A 114 -0.84 29.16 12.30
N VAL A 115 0.01 28.14 12.33
CA VAL A 115 1.40 28.25 11.85
C VAL A 115 1.45 27.92 10.37
N ASN A 116 1.80 28.89 9.54
CA ASN A 116 1.95 28.66 8.10
C ASN A 116 3.19 27.79 7.81
N LEU A 117 2.98 26.62 7.20
CA LEU A 117 4.01 25.66 6.78
C LEU A 117 4.26 25.69 5.26
N GLY A 118 3.62 26.62 4.54
CA GLY A 118 3.73 26.73 3.09
C GLY A 118 3.31 25.43 2.39
N TYR A 119 4.13 24.98 1.44
CA TYR A 119 3.90 23.77 0.66
C TYR A 119 4.69 22.55 1.18
N ASP A 120 5.27 22.62 2.39
CA ASP A 120 6.17 21.57 2.89
C ASP A 120 5.52 20.19 2.95
N LEU A 121 4.25 20.13 3.37
CA LEU A 121 3.47 18.89 3.33
C LEU A 121 3.42 18.31 1.91
N MET A 122 3.04 19.14 0.93
CA MET A 122 2.92 18.70 -0.46
C MET A 122 4.27 18.32 -1.05
N LYS A 123 5.33 19.07 -0.74
CA LYS A 123 6.70 18.75 -1.18
C LYS A 123 7.14 17.37 -0.70
N GLY A 124 6.94 17.07 0.58
CA GLY A 124 7.28 15.77 1.15
C GLY A 124 6.45 14.62 0.54
N ILE A 125 5.17 14.86 0.28
CA ILE A 125 4.30 13.86 -0.36
C ILE A 125 4.71 13.64 -1.83
N SER A 126 4.97 14.71 -2.58
CA SER A 126 5.41 14.63 -3.98
C SER A 126 6.76 13.92 -4.11
N SER A 127 7.70 14.21 -3.20
CA SER A 127 8.99 13.50 -3.15
C SER A 127 8.78 12.00 -2.99
N LEU A 128 7.94 11.57 -2.04
CA LEU A 128 7.65 10.15 -1.84
C LEU A 128 7.06 9.51 -3.11
N ILE A 129 6.19 10.21 -3.83
CA ILE A 129 5.61 9.69 -5.08
C ILE A 129 6.70 9.53 -6.14
N LEU A 130 7.57 10.53 -6.31
CA LEU A 130 8.70 10.46 -7.25
C LEU A 130 9.63 9.29 -6.89
N ASP A 131 9.99 9.12 -5.62
CA ASP A 131 10.81 8.00 -5.16
C ASP A 131 10.18 6.64 -5.53
N ARG A 132 8.86 6.50 -5.40
CA ARG A 132 8.14 5.28 -5.79
C ARG A 132 8.11 5.07 -7.31
N ILE A 133 8.03 6.14 -8.08
CA ILE A 133 8.12 6.07 -9.54
C ILE A 133 9.52 5.61 -9.96
N ASP A 134 10.56 6.16 -9.35
CA ASP A 134 11.96 5.79 -9.62
C ASP A 134 12.24 4.32 -9.27
N GLU A 135 11.73 3.83 -8.13
CA GLU A 135 11.78 2.40 -7.78
C GLU A 135 11.09 1.52 -8.84
N LEU A 136 9.95 1.95 -9.37
CA LEU A 136 9.23 1.22 -10.42
C LEU A 136 10.01 1.21 -11.74
N ILE A 137 10.60 2.34 -12.13
CA ILE A 137 11.44 2.46 -13.34
C ILE A 137 12.66 1.55 -13.21
N ALA A 138 13.42 1.66 -12.12
CA ALA A 138 14.61 0.84 -11.89
C ALA A 138 14.32 -0.66 -11.94
N THR A 139 13.20 -1.08 -11.35
CA THR A 139 12.78 -2.48 -11.41
C THR A 139 12.30 -2.90 -12.80
N LEU A 140 11.75 -2.00 -13.63
CA LEU A 140 11.37 -2.31 -15.01
C LEU A 140 12.61 -2.46 -15.89
N GLU A 141 13.60 -1.58 -15.71
CA GLU A 141 14.90 -1.67 -16.37
C GLU A 141 15.62 -2.97 -16.02
N ALA A 142 15.58 -3.41 -14.75
CA ALA A 142 16.15 -4.69 -14.34
C ALA A 142 15.50 -5.89 -15.07
N ILE A 143 14.17 -5.88 -15.22
CA ILE A 143 13.45 -6.92 -15.99
C ILE A 143 13.89 -6.85 -17.45
N ARG A 144 13.85 -5.67 -18.06
CA ARG A 144 14.27 -5.46 -19.46
C ARG A 144 15.68 -5.96 -19.72
N ASN A 145 16.63 -5.65 -18.84
CA ASN A 145 18.02 -6.09 -18.95
C ASN A 145 18.14 -7.61 -18.85
N ARG A 146 17.39 -8.27 -17.95
CA ARG A 146 17.36 -9.73 -17.85
C ARG A 146 16.80 -10.37 -19.13
N LEU A 147 15.79 -9.76 -19.72
CA LEU A 147 15.23 -10.22 -21.00
C LEU A 147 16.24 -10.09 -22.14
N ILE A 148 16.91 -8.93 -22.27
CA ILE A 148 17.95 -8.71 -23.29
C ILE A 148 19.14 -9.67 -23.11
N GLN A 149 19.57 -9.91 -21.87
CA GLN A 149 20.64 -10.88 -21.59
C GLN A 149 20.23 -12.31 -21.97
N PHE A 150 18.99 -12.69 -21.66
CA PHE A 150 18.46 -13.98 -22.05
C PHE A 150 18.42 -14.13 -23.57
N GLU A 151 17.89 -13.12 -24.28
CA GLU A 151 17.85 -13.10 -25.75
C GLU A 151 19.26 -13.23 -26.35
N LYS A 152 20.24 -12.45 -25.88
CA LYS A 152 21.64 -12.54 -26.37
C LYS A 152 22.30 -13.90 -26.12
N LYS A 153 21.98 -14.56 -24.99
CA LYS A 153 22.49 -15.91 -24.70
C LYS A 153 21.81 -16.99 -25.57
N SER A 154 20.62 -16.68 -26.06
CA SER A 154 19.73 -17.64 -26.71
C SER A 154 19.63 -17.45 -28.23
N SER A 155 20.05 -16.30 -28.74
CA SER A 155 20.17 -16.01 -30.17
C SER A 155 21.10 -17.02 -30.82
N ASN A 156 20.61 -17.69 -31.87
CA ASN A 156 21.28 -18.75 -32.65
C ASN A 156 21.29 -20.16 -32.02
N ARG A 157 20.41 -20.49 -31.08
CA ARG A 157 20.18 -21.90 -30.70
C ARG A 157 19.31 -22.61 -31.75
N SER A 158 19.90 -23.56 -32.47
CA SER A 158 19.18 -24.57 -33.24
C SER A 158 19.00 -25.82 -32.39
N PHE A 159 17.82 -26.44 -32.47
CA PHE A 159 17.58 -27.77 -31.92
C PHE A 159 17.41 -28.72 -33.08
N ASP A 160 18.12 -29.83 -33.04
CA ASP A 160 17.98 -30.92 -33.98
C ASP A 160 17.84 -32.22 -33.19
N PHE A 161 16.90 -33.06 -33.59
CA PHE A 161 16.66 -34.34 -32.92
C PHE A 161 17.35 -35.44 -33.71
N SER A 162 17.91 -36.42 -33.01
CA SER A 162 18.40 -37.63 -33.65
C SER A 162 17.26 -38.42 -34.28
N SER A 163 17.57 -39.32 -35.20
CA SER A 163 16.55 -40.20 -35.81
C SER A 163 15.79 -41.02 -34.77
N GLU A 164 16.48 -41.49 -33.73
CA GLU A 164 15.87 -42.22 -32.60
C GLU A 164 14.88 -41.35 -31.81
N GLU A 165 15.21 -40.08 -31.58
CA GLU A 165 14.34 -39.11 -30.90
C GLU A 165 13.13 -38.73 -31.74
N PHE A 166 13.30 -38.60 -33.07
CA PHE A 166 12.20 -38.39 -33.99
C PHE A 166 11.24 -39.59 -34.00
N ASP A 167 11.76 -40.82 -34.06
CA ASP A 167 10.94 -42.03 -34.01
C ASP A 167 10.22 -42.17 -32.66
N PHE A 168 10.91 -41.84 -31.56
CA PHE A 168 10.31 -41.79 -30.23
C PHE A 168 9.12 -40.82 -30.16
N LEU A 169 9.30 -39.57 -30.60
CA LEU A 169 8.23 -38.56 -30.58
C LEU A 169 7.07 -38.94 -31.52
N LYS A 170 7.39 -39.46 -32.71
CA LYS A 170 6.39 -39.89 -33.70
C LYS A 170 5.56 -41.09 -33.21
N SER A 171 6.19 -42.05 -32.54
CA SER A 171 5.50 -43.23 -31.95
C SER A 171 4.48 -42.85 -30.86
N HIS A 172 4.66 -41.68 -30.24
CA HIS A 172 3.75 -41.11 -29.24
C HIS A 172 2.80 -40.05 -29.82
N ASN A 173 2.63 -40.00 -31.15
CA ASN A 173 1.77 -39.04 -31.87
C ASN A 173 2.12 -37.56 -31.58
N ILE A 174 3.39 -37.24 -31.32
CA ILE A 174 3.84 -35.86 -31.21
C ILE A 174 4.19 -35.30 -32.59
N ASP A 175 3.57 -34.18 -32.94
CA ASP A 175 3.89 -33.42 -34.14
C ASP A 175 5.20 -32.63 -33.96
N THR A 176 6.24 -33.05 -34.67
CA THR A 176 7.59 -32.45 -34.66
C THR A 176 7.87 -31.58 -35.89
N SER A 177 6.86 -31.31 -36.72
CA SER A 177 6.99 -30.47 -37.94
C SER A 177 7.63 -29.10 -37.67
N LEU A 178 7.44 -28.56 -36.47
CA LEU A 178 8.00 -27.29 -36.02
C LEU A 178 9.50 -27.31 -35.73
N VAL A 179 10.10 -28.49 -35.53
CA VAL A 179 11.53 -28.67 -35.24
C VAL A 179 12.28 -29.17 -36.48
N HIS A 180 11.56 -29.78 -37.42
CA HIS A 180 12.12 -30.49 -38.58
C HIS A 180 12.84 -29.61 -39.63
N ASP A 181 12.58 -28.29 -39.66
CA ASP A 181 13.09 -27.37 -40.69
C ASP A 181 14.27 -26.47 -40.22
N GLY A 182 14.86 -26.73 -39.05
CA GLY A 182 16.13 -26.13 -38.61
C GLY A 182 16.15 -24.62 -38.35
N ASN A 183 15.10 -23.88 -38.73
CA ASN A 183 14.97 -22.43 -38.53
C ASN A 183 13.74 -22.10 -37.69
N VAL A 184 13.75 -22.49 -36.42
CA VAL A 184 12.75 -21.99 -35.48
C VAL A 184 13.17 -20.60 -35.02
N THR A 185 12.62 -19.55 -35.65
CA THR A 185 12.76 -18.18 -35.18
C THR A 185 11.87 -17.97 -33.95
N ILE A 186 12.45 -18.10 -32.75
CA ILE A 186 11.70 -17.96 -31.50
C ILE A 186 11.63 -16.49 -31.14
N HIS A 187 10.45 -15.88 -31.32
CA HIS A 187 10.19 -14.53 -30.83
C HIS A 187 9.81 -14.58 -29.35
N PHE A 188 10.77 -14.23 -28.49
CA PHE A 188 10.60 -14.18 -27.04
C PHE A 188 9.43 -13.28 -26.59
N GLU A 189 9.05 -12.29 -27.39
CA GLU A 189 8.04 -11.28 -27.04
C GLU A 189 6.59 -11.83 -27.01
N LYS A 190 6.33 -13.03 -27.55
CA LYS A 190 4.98 -13.63 -27.55
C LYS A 190 5.02 -15.05 -27.01
N ARG A 191 4.16 -15.35 -26.02
CA ARG A 191 3.83 -16.75 -25.69
C ARG A 191 3.33 -17.42 -26.96
N ASN A 192 3.97 -18.50 -27.37
CA ASN A 192 3.51 -19.30 -28.50
C ASN A 192 2.74 -20.52 -27.95
N PRO A 193 1.39 -20.54 -28.07
CA PRO A 193 0.57 -21.63 -27.53
C PRO A 193 0.92 -22.98 -28.13
N ILE A 194 1.50 -23.00 -29.34
CA ILE A 194 1.87 -24.21 -30.05
C ILE A 194 3.09 -24.85 -29.37
N PHE A 195 4.13 -24.07 -29.03
CA PHE A 195 5.28 -24.58 -28.28
C PHE A 195 4.90 -24.98 -26.85
N GLU A 196 4.03 -24.22 -26.17
CA GLU A 196 3.54 -24.64 -24.83
C GLU A 196 2.83 -25.99 -24.89
N LYS A 197 1.99 -26.21 -25.90
CA LYS A 197 1.31 -27.49 -26.11
C LYS A 197 2.29 -28.61 -26.44
N LEU A 198 3.27 -28.35 -27.32
CA LEU A 198 4.31 -29.32 -27.68
C LEU A 198 5.11 -29.76 -26.45
N ILE A 199 5.63 -28.80 -25.67
CA ILE A 199 6.39 -29.08 -24.44
C ILE A 199 5.52 -29.85 -23.43
N LYS A 200 4.27 -29.45 -23.25
CA LYS A 200 3.34 -30.17 -22.37
C LYS A 200 3.09 -31.61 -22.81
N ASN A 201 2.98 -31.86 -24.11
CA ASN A 201 2.81 -33.19 -24.67
C ASN A 201 4.06 -34.05 -24.49
N ILE A 202 5.26 -33.50 -24.73
CA ILE A 202 6.54 -34.21 -24.53
C ILE A 202 6.68 -34.63 -23.06
N LYS A 203 6.42 -33.69 -22.13
CA LYS A 203 6.50 -33.95 -20.67
C LYS A 203 5.42 -34.92 -20.14
N ALA A 204 4.43 -35.27 -20.95
CA ALA A 204 3.41 -36.25 -20.60
C ALA A 204 3.80 -37.69 -20.97
N ILE A 205 4.87 -37.88 -21.74
CA ILE A 205 5.42 -39.19 -22.08
C ILE A 205 6.39 -39.60 -20.98
N ASP A 206 6.32 -40.83 -20.48
CA ASP A 206 7.33 -41.33 -19.55
C ASP A 206 8.69 -41.46 -20.24
N THR A 207 9.79 -41.27 -19.50
CA THR A 207 11.18 -41.48 -19.99
C THR A 207 11.71 -40.49 -21.03
N TRP A 208 10.98 -39.42 -21.36
CA TRP A 208 11.45 -38.37 -22.28
C TRP A 208 12.78 -37.74 -21.85
N GLU A 209 13.09 -37.71 -20.54
CA GLU A 209 14.34 -37.16 -20.01
C GLU A 209 15.59 -37.97 -20.42
N ASN A 210 15.41 -39.23 -20.83
CA ASN A 210 16.52 -40.09 -21.25
C ASN A 210 17.11 -39.71 -22.62
N TYR A 211 16.42 -38.83 -23.36
CA TYR A 211 16.80 -38.38 -24.69
C TYR A 211 17.46 -36.98 -24.61
N PRO A 212 18.79 -36.85 -24.83
CA PRO A 212 19.52 -35.63 -24.54
C PRO A 212 19.04 -34.38 -25.29
N ASN A 213 18.72 -34.49 -26.58
CA ASN A 213 18.31 -33.32 -27.38
C ASN A 213 16.88 -32.90 -27.05
N ILE A 214 16.00 -33.87 -26.77
CA ILE A 214 14.65 -33.61 -26.24
C ILE A 214 14.76 -32.92 -24.87
N PHE A 215 15.64 -33.42 -23.99
CA PHE A 215 15.88 -32.82 -22.68
C PHE A 215 16.36 -31.37 -22.77
N GLU A 216 17.33 -31.10 -23.66
CA GLU A 216 17.85 -29.75 -23.87
C GLU A 216 16.77 -28.81 -24.42
N PHE A 217 16.00 -29.27 -25.42
CA PHE A 217 14.88 -28.54 -26.00
C PHE A 217 13.85 -28.16 -24.94
N VAL A 218 13.34 -29.13 -24.19
CA VAL A 218 12.33 -28.89 -23.15
C VAL A 218 12.86 -27.97 -22.06
N SER A 219 14.08 -28.20 -21.58
CA SER A 219 14.70 -27.37 -20.54
C SER A 219 14.84 -25.91 -20.97
N TYR A 220 15.18 -25.68 -22.24
CA TYR A 220 15.28 -24.34 -22.79
C TYR A 220 13.92 -23.63 -22.86
N PHE A 221 12.88 -24.29 -23.38
CA PHE A 221 11.54 -23.70 -23.45
C PHE A 221 10.89 -23.52 -22.07
N ASP A 222 11.08 -24.45 -21.13
CA ASP A 222 10.63 -24.27 -19.75
C ASP A 222 11.28 -23.03 -19.11
N THR A 223 12.56 -22.79 -19.39
CA THR A 223 13.27 -21.59 -18.93
C THR A 223 12.65 -20.32 -19.53
N ILE A 224 12.36 -20.32 -20.85
CA ILE A 224 11.67 -19.21 -21.53
C ILE A 224 10.31 -18.95 -20.88
N PHE A 225 9.48 -19.98 -20.75
CA PHE A 225 8.13 -19.84 -20.21
C PHE A 225 8.15 -19.36 -18.76
N SER A 226 9.10 -19.82 -17.95
CA SER A 226 9.30 -19.34 -16.58
C SER A 226 9.67 -17.85 -16.55
N LEU A 227 10.60 -17.41 -17.41
CA LEU A 227 11.02 -16.02 -17.50
C LEU A 227 9.89 -15.11 -18.01
N GLN A 228 9.17 -15.54 -19.04
CA GLN A 228 8.00 -14.83 -19.56
C GLN A 228 6.93 -14.69 -18.48
N LYS A 229 6.60 -15.78 -17.79
CA LYS A 229 5.63 -15.77 -16.69
C LYS A 229 6.04 -14.80 -15.58
N GLU A 230 7.28 -14.87 -15.12
CA GLU A 230 7.80 -13.95 -14.10
C GLU A 230 7.72 -12.48 -14.56
N ALA A 231 8.03 -12.20 -15.83
CA ALA A 231 7.95 -10.87 -16.41
C ALA A 231 6.50 -10.36 -16.48
N PHE A 232 5.55 -11.18 -16.95
CA PHE A 232 4.13 -10.84 -17.01
C PHE A 232 3.54 -10.57 -15.62
N GLU A 233 3.79 -11.46 -14.64
CA GLU A 233 3.31 -11.29 -13.26
C GLU A 233 3.86 -9.99 -12.63
N LYS A 234 5.15 -9.69 -12.87
CA LYS A 234 5.75 -8.43 -12.42
C LYS A 234 5.17 -7.22 -13.13
N LEU A 235 4.81 -7.32 -14.41
CA LEU A 235 4.22 -6.22 -15.17
C LEU A 235 2.80 -5.93 -14.67
N GLU A 236 1.97 -6.95 -14.50
CA GLU A 236 0.59 -6.83 -13.98
C GLU A 236 0.58 -6.20 -12.57
N PHE A 237 1.46 -6.67 -11.68
CA PHE A 237 1.60 -6.08 -10.35
C PHE A 237 1.98 -4.58 -10.41
N LYS A 238 2.84 -4.20 -11.35
CA LYS A 238 3.28 -2.82 -11.52
C LYS A 238 2.21 -1.94 -12.15
N GLU A 239 1.44 -2.43 -13.12
CA GLU A 239 0.29 -1.70 -13.67
C GLU A 239 -0.71 -1.34 -12.56
N ASN A 240 -1.00 -2.29 -11.67
CA ASN A 240 -1.83 -2.04 -10.49
C ASN A 240 -1.18 -0.97 -9.57
N THR A 241 0.13 -1.05 -9.37
CA THR A 241 0.89 -0.08 -8.56
C THR A 241 0.80 1.34 -9.16
N VAL A 242 0.94 1.48 -10.48
CA VAL A 242 0.80 2.76 -11.20
C VAL A 242 -0.61 3.31 -11.04
N ALA A 243 -1.65 2.47 -11.23
CA ALA A 243 -3.04 2.89 -11.05
C ALA A 243 -3.31 3.42 -9.63
N GLN A 244 -2.74 2.78 -8.60
CA GLN A 244 -2.86 3.25 -7.22
C GLN A 244 -2.10 4.55 -6.97
N LEU A 245 -0.95 4.79 -7.61
CA LEU A 245 -0.21 6.05 -7.52
C LEU A 245 -0.97 7.20 -8.19
N GLU A 246 -1.62 6.93 -9.32
CA GLU A 246 -2.50 7.91 -9.98
C GLU A 246 -3.71 8.27 -9.11
N GLU A 247 -4.37 7.27 -8.51
CA GLU A 247 -5.49 7.50 -7.60
C GLU A 247 -5.04 8.34 -6.38
N LEU A 248 -3.86 8.02 -5.84
CA LEU A 248 -3.25 8.80 -4.77
C LEU A 248 -3.01 10.24 -5.20
N SER A 249 -2.38 10.45 -6.35
CA SER A 249 -2.09 11.79 -6.89
C SER A 249 -3.39 12.60 -7.04
N LYS A 250 -4.46 12.00 -7.59
CA LYS A 250 -5.78 12.63 -7.68
C LYS A 250 -6.37 12.98 -6.31
N LYS A 251 -6.26 12.09 -5.31
CA LYS A 251 -6.70 12.36 -3.93
C LYS A 251 -5.91 13.52 -3.31
N LEU A 252 -4.62 13.60 -3.60
CA LEU A 252 -3.70 14.61 -3.07
C LEU A 252 -3.84 15.97 -3.73
N ASN A 253 -4.25 16.04 -4.99
CA ASN A 253 -4.52 17.32 -5.66
C ASN A 253 -5.53 18.18 -4.88
N LYS A 254 -6.46 17.56 -4.15
CA LYS A 254 -7.40 18.27 -3.25
C LYS A 254 -6.70 19.01 -2.10
N TYR A 255 -5.52 18.52 -1.71
CA TYR A 255 -4.69 19.06 -0.63
C TYR A 255 -3.51 19.89 -1.17
N ASN A 256 -3.43 20.15 -2.48
CA ASN A 256 -2.40 20.99 -3.10
C ASN A 256 -2.61 22.49 -2.79
N LYS A 257 -2.57 22.81 -1.50
CA LYS A 257 -2.76 24.14 -0.94
C LYS A 257 -1.70 24.35 0.14
N GLN A 258 -1.52 25.61 0.52
CA GLN A 258 -0.73 25.92 1.70
C GLN A 258 -1.28 25.18 2.91
N SER A 259 -0.37 24.60 3.68
CA SER A 259 -0.68 23.83 4.88
C SER A 259 -0.39 24.67 6.12
N PHE A 260 -1.30 24.60 7.08
CA PHE A 260 -1.23 25.34 8.32
C PHE A 260 -1.29 24.37 9.50
N ALA A 261 -0.34 24.47 10.42
CA ALA A 261 -0.37 23.71 11.66
C ALA A 261 -1.34 24.36 12.66
N VAL A 262 -2.30 23.55 13.11
CA VAL A 262 -3.34 23.93 14.08
C VAL A 262 -2.80 23.70 15.49
N ILE A 263 -1.91 24.59 15.94
CA ILE A 263 -1.20 24.45 17.22
C ILE A 263 -2.14 24.44 18.43
N THR A 264 -3.31 25.09 18.33
CA THR A 264 -4.35 25.11 19.36
C THR A 264 -4.99 23.74 19.59
N ASP A 265 -4.93 22.85 18.59
CA ASP A 265 -5.55 21.52 18.61
C ASP A 265 -4.50 20.40 18.75
N ILE A 266 -3.31 20.75 19.27
CA ILE A 266 -2.31 19.77 19.68
C ILE A 266 -2.96 18.72 20.58
N LYS A 267 -2.83 17.45 20.20
CA LYS A 267 -3.45 16.37 20.96
C LYS A 267 -2.65 15.09 20.91
N THR A 268 -2.86 14.27 21.94
CA THR A 268 -2.40 12.88 21.94
C THR A 268 -3.47 12.01 21.30
N VAL A 269 -3.10 11.21 20.32
CA VAL A 269 -4.01 10.28 19.64
C VAL A 269 -3.52 8.85 19.79
N SER A 270 -4.46 7.89 19.88
CA SER A 270 -4.14 6.48 19.73
C SER A 270 -3.63 6.21 18.31
N LYS A 271 -2.59 5.39 18.19
CA LYS A 271 -2.04 4.97 16.90
C LYS A 271 -3.04 4.15 16.08
N LEU A 272 -4.09 3.60 16.71
CA LEU A 272 -5.21 2.95 16.02
C LEU A 272 -6.03 3.93 15.18
N LYS A 273 -5.97 5.24 15.48
CA LYS A 273 -6.63 6.29 14.71
C LYS A 273 -5.83 6.74 13.49
N VAL A 274 -4.59 6.24 13.31
CA VAL A 274 -3.78 6.55 12.12
C VAL A 274 -4.30 5.73 10.94
N VAL A 275 -4.83 6.43 9.94
CA VAL A 275 -5.46 5.83 8.77
C VAL A 275 -4.42 5.59 7.69
N LYS A 276 -4.54 4.45 7.01
CA LYS A 276 -3.84 4.21 5.74
C LYS A 276 -4.60 4.95 4.63
N LEU A 277 -3.99 6.00 4.08
CA LEU A 277 -4.58 6.75 2.96
C LEU A 277 -4.59 5.94 1.66
N ASN A 278 -3.60 5.06 1.51
CA ASN A 278 -3.39 4.14 0.40
C ASN A 278 -2.42 3.00 0.79
N HIS A 279 -2.15 2.09 -0.14
CA HIS A 279 -1.16 1.02 0.03
C HIS A 279 0.27 1.55 0.25
N PHE A 280 0.63 2.68 -0.36
CA PHE A 280 1.97 3.29 -0.22
C PHE A 280 2.25 3.94 1.15
N THR A 281 1.20 4.10 1.97
CA THR A 281 1.24 4.62 3.34
C THR A 281 2.01 5.94 3.48
N ILE A 282 1.44 7.05 3.01
CA ILE A 282 1.96 8.41 3.32
C ILE A 282 2.27 8.53 4.83
N SER A 283 1.34 8.03 5.66
CA SER A 283 1.48 7.92 7.11
C SER A 283 2.73 7.11 7.47
N GLY A 284 3.85 7.76 7.77
CA GLY A 284 5.11 7.10 8.16
C GLY A 284 6.24 7.10 7.12
N ASN A 285 5.95 7.51 5.88
CA ASN A 285 6.96 7.62 4.81
C ASN A 285 7.16 9.07 4.33
N THR A 286 6.36 10.01 4.84
CA THR A 286 6.47 11.43 4.53
C THR A 286 6.81 12.22 5.79
N TYR A 287 7.64 13.25 5.62
CA TYR A 287 8.14 14.12 6.67
C TYR A 287 7.96 15.58 6.27
N ILE A 288 7.72 16.45 7.25
CA ILE A 288 7.91 17.89 7.06
C ILE A 288 9.41 18.23 7.18
N SER A 289 9.80 19.41 6.69
CA SER A 289 11.16 19.92 6.85
C SER A 289 11.51 20.16 8.32
N ASP A 290 12.81 20.09 8.65
CA ASP A 290 13.30 20.43 10.00
C ASP A 290 13.00 21.90 10.36
N GLU A 291 13.00 22.78 9.37
CA GLU A 291 12.60 24.19 9.52
C GLU A 291 11.14 24.31 9.94
N ALA A 292 10.22 23.65 9.23
CA ALA A 292 8.80 23.64 9.59
C ALA A 292 8.56 22.98 10.96
N LEU A 293 9.27 21.90 11.27
CA LEU A 293 9.15 21.24 12.58
C LEU A 293 9.62 22.16 13.71
N THR A 294 10.71 22.88 13.51
CA THR A 294 11.23 23.85 14.48
C THR A 294 10.25 25.00 14.66
N LYS A 295 9.68 25.51 13.57
CA LYS A 295 8.65 26.55 13.59
C LYS A 295 7.41 26.13 14.38
N ILE A 296 6.92 24.90 14.16
CA ILE A 296 5.78 24.35 14.93
C ILE A 296 6.11 24.30 16.42
N LYS A 297 7.28 23.79 16.80
CA LYS A 297 7.69 23.68 18.21
C LYS A 297 7.79 25.04 18.89
N TYR A 298 8.40 26.01 18.20
CA TYR A 298 8.56 27.36 18.74
C TYR A 298 7.20 28.03 19.00
N GLU A 299 6.29 27.96 18.03
CA GLU A 299 4.95 28.56 18.18
C GLU A 299 4.09 27.80 19.20
N LEU A 300 4.28 26.49 19.37
CA LEU A 300 3.66 25.74 20.47
C LEU A 300 4.15 26.22 21.85
N ILE A 301 5.46 26.44 22.02
CA ILE A 301 6.00 26.90 23.31
C ILE A 301 5.42 28.27 23.67
N LYS A 302 5.32 29.19 22.71
CA LYS A 302 4.66 30.49 22.89
C LYS A 302 3.20 30.44 23.32
N THR A 303 2.50 29.32 23.09
CA THR A 303 1.10 29.19 23.55
C THR A 303 0.99 28.79 25.02
N ILE A 304 2.09 28.36 25.62
CA ILE A 304 2.15 27.87 27.01
C ILE A 304 2.82 28.91 27.92
N GLU A 305 3.81 29.64 27.41
CA GLU A 305 4.50 30.76 28.07
C GLU A 305 3.71 32.07 28.00
#